data_AF-A0A832VR65-F1
#
_entry.id   AF-A0A832VR65-F1
#
_cell.length_a   1.000
_cell.length_b   1.000
_cell.length_c   1.000
_cell.angle_alpha   90.00
_cell.angle_beta   90.00
_cell.angle_gamma   90.00
#
_symmetry.space_group_name_H-M   'P 1'
#
loop_
_entity.id
_entity.type
_entity.pdbx_description
1 polymer ?
#
loop_
_entity_poly.entity_id
_entity_poly.type
_entity_poly.pdbx_seq_one_letter_code
_entity_poly.pdbx_strand_id
1 'polypeptide(L)' 'MWVLILAGGGILVTMVSKISITGYGQHLDFFLASIVKAIIAIALVGAWVLVLTKLKNKIFQKQIKA' A
#
# COMPACT_ATOMS: atom_id res chain seq x y z
N MET A 1 -17.31 -2.13 2.28
CA MET A 1 -16.05 -1.80 3.00
C MET A 1 -15.08 -2.98 2.97
N TRP A 2 -15.52 -4.19 3.32
CA TRP A 2 -14.72 -5.43 3.27
C TRP A 2 -14.02 -5.71 1.93
N VAL A 3 -14.74 -5.61 0.80
CA VAL A 3 -14.16 -5.85 -0.54
C VAL A 3 -13.04 -4.86 -0.88
N LEU A 4 -13.16 -3.60 -0.48
CA LEU A 4 -12.13 -2.59 -0.70
C LEU A 4 -10.88 -2.83 0.17
N ILE A 5 -11.06 -3.35 1.39
CA ILE A 5 -9.95 -3.71 2.26
C ILE A 5 -9.20 -4.92 1.70
N LEU A 6 -9.92 -5.93 1.21
CA LEU A 6 -9.33 -7.12 0.58
C LEU A 6 -8.60 -6.77 -0.73
N ALA A 7 -9.23 -5.96 -1.58
CA ALA A 7 -8.59 -5.49 -2.82
C ALA A 7 -7.34 -4.65 -2.52
N GLY A 8 -7.42 -3.76 -1.54
CA GLY A 8 -6.27 -2.96 -1.10
C GLY A 8 -5.13 -3.78 -0.57
N GLY A 9 -5.41 -4.63 0.41
CA GLY A 9 -4.40 -5.50 1.01
C GLY A 9 -3.72 -6.38 -0.04
N GLY A 10 -4.48 -6.97 -0.96
CA GLY A 10 -3.93 -7.79 -2.05
C GLY A 10 -3.02 -7.01 -3.00
N ILE A 11 -3.43 -5.82 -3.44
CA ILE A 11 -2.63 -4.96 -4.32
C ILE A 11 -1.35 -4.49 -3.61
N LEU A 12 -1.46 -4.11 -2.34
CA LEU A 12 -0.35 -3.64 -1.52
C LEU A 12 0.72 -4.74 -1.34
N VAL A 13 0.30 -5.94 -0.95
CA VAL A 13 1.22 -7.07 -0.70
C VAL A 13 1.91 -7.52 -1.97
N THR A 14 1.18 -7.63 -3.09
CA THR A 14 1.76 -8.05 -4.37
C THR A 14 2.81 -7.07 -4.89
N MET A 15 2.59 -5.76 -4.72
CA MET A 15 3.60 -4.74 -5.06
C MET A 15 4.84 -4.81 -4.18
N VAL A 16 4.69 -4.89 -2.85
CA VAL A 16 5.83 -4.93 -1.92
C VAL A 16 6.63 -6.23 -2.05
N SER A 17 5.97 -7.35 -2.35
CA SER A 17 6.60 -8.68 -2.44
C SER A 17 7.67 -8.77 -3.53
N LYS A 18 7.50 -8.05 -4.64
CA LYS A 18 8.42 -8.10 -5.79
C LYS A 18 9.68 -7.27 -5.62
N ILE A 19 9.80 -6.55 -4.51
CA ILE A 19 10.97 -5.70 -4.23
C ILE A 19 12.08 -6.60 -3.68
N SER A 20 13.18 -6.69 -4.39
CA SER A 20 14.40 -7.38 -3.97
C SER A 20 15.59 -6.49 -4.26
N ILE A 21 16.39 -6.22 -3.23
CA ILE A 21 17.63 -5.44 -3.34
C ILE A 21 18.78 -6.42 -3.17
N THR A 22 19.72 -6.41 -4.13
CA THR A 22 20.91 -7.27 -4.15
C THR A 22 22.09 -6.46 -4.69
N GLY A 23 23.28 -6.58 -4.08
CA GLY A 23 24.51 -6.00 -4.63
C GLY A 23 25.43 -5.29 -3.64
N TYR A 24 25.05 -5.21 -2.36
CA TYR A 24 25.79 -4.53 -1.29
C TYR A 24 26.40 -5.49 -0.25
N GLY A 25 26.22 -6.81 -0.43
CA GLY A 25 26.74 -7.87 0.44
C GLY A 25 25.67 -8.39 1.41
N GLN A 26 25.69 -9.68 1.76
CA GLN A 26 24.57 -10.39 2.41
C GLN A 26 23.97 -9.67 3.65
N HIS A 27 24.81 -9.10 4.51
CA HIS A 27 24.33 -8.41 5.72
C HIS A 27 23.74 -7.02 5.44
N LEU A 28 24.37 -6.25 4.54
CA LEU A 28 23.91 -4.91 4.19
C LEU A 28 22.69 -4.96 3.26
N ASP A 29 22.65 -5.92 2.33
CA ASP A 29 21.51 -6.18 1.44
C ASP A 29 20.24 -6.49 2.24
N PHE A 30 20.31 -7.35 3.25
CA PHE A 30 19.15 -7.68 4.08
C PHE A 30 18.65 -6.45 4.87
N PHE A 31 19.57 -5.67 5.45
CA PHE A 31 19.21 -4.51 6.27
C PHE A 31 18.58 -3.39 5.43
N LEU A 32 19.20 -3.04 4.30
CA LEU A 32 18.66 -2.06 3.35
C LEU A 32 17.33 -2.55 2.75
N ALA A 33 17.24 -3.82 2.35
CA ALA A 33 16.02 -4.38 1.81
C ALA A 33 14.85 -4.28 2.80
N SER A 34 15.10 -4.55 4.09
CA SER A 34 14.09 -4.43 5.14
C SER A 34 13.61 -2.99 5.33
N ILE A 35 14.55 -2.04 5.47
CA ILE A 35 14.22 -0.63 5.68
C ILE A 35 13.43 -0.07 4.49
N VAL A 36 13.89 -0.33 3.27
CA VAL A 36 13.23 0.15 2.06
C VAL A 36 11.84 -0.46 1.93
N LYS A 37 11.67 -1.77 2.19
CA LYS A 37 10.35 -2.41 2.20
C LYS A 37 9.42 -1.80 3.24
N ALA A 38 9.92 -1.50 4.44
CA ALA A 38 9.12 -0.89 5.50
C ALA A 38 8.64 0.52 5.12
N ILE A 39 9.53 1.38 4.61
CA ILE A 39 9.18 2.73 4.16
C ILE A 39 8.15 2.68 3.04
N ILE A 40 8.37 1.81 2.05
CA ILE A 40 7.45 1.65 0.92
C ILE A 40 6.09 1.15 1.43
N ALA A 41 6.06 0.16 2.32
CA ALA A 41 4.81 -0.35 2.89
C ALA A 41 4.01 0.76 3.61
N ILE A 42 4.67 1.59 4.42
CA ILE A 42 4.02 2.72 5.11
C ILE A 42 3.45 3.73 4.11
N ALA A 43 4.22 4.11 3.09
CA ALA A 43 3.77 5.04 2.05
C ALA A 43 2.56 4.49 1.28
N LEU A 44 2.58 3.20 0.95
CA LEU A 44 1.51 2.50 0.23
C LEU A 44 0.23 2.39 1.07
N VAL A 45 0.33 2.12 2.39
CA VAL A 45 -0.81 2.18 3.32
C VAL A 45 -1.38 3.60 3.38
N GLY A 46 -0.53 4.63 3.48
CA GLY A 46 -0.96 6.02 3.45
C GLY A 46 -1.71 6.39 2.17
N ALA A 47 -1.19 5.98 1.01
CA ALA A 47 -1.85 6.15 -0.27
C ALA A 47 -3.22 5.44 -0.33
N TRP A 48 -3.32 4.23 0.22
CA TRP A 48 -4.58 3.48 0.28
C TRP A 48 -5.64 4.17 1.15
N VAL A 49 -5.24 4.74 2.29
CA VAL A 49 -6.13 5.53 3.15
C VAL A 49 -6.69 6.75 2.40
N LEU A 50 -5.86 7.44 1.60
CA LEU A 50 -6.33 8.56 0.77
C LEU A 50 -7.33 8.10 -0.30
N VAL A 51 -7.08 6.97 -0.95
CA VAL A 51 -8.00 6.37 -1.93
C VAL A 51 -9.34 6.02 -1.28
N LEU A 52 -9.32 5.36 -0.10
CA LEU A 52 -10.53 5.04 0.67
C LEU A 52 -11.31 6.30 1.06
N THR A 53 -10.61 7.35 1.49
CA THR A 53 -11.23 8.62 1.89
C THR A 53 -11.92 9.28 0.70
N LYS A 54 -11.27 9.35 -0.46
CA LYS A 54 -11.87 9.90 -1.69
C LYS A 54 -13.03 9.04 -2.20
N LEU A 55 -12.91 7.71 -2.17
CA LEU A 55 -13.98 6.80 -2.58
C LEU A 55 -15.20 6.92 -1.68
N LYS A 56 -15.02 6.93 -0.35
CA LYS A 56 -16.13 7.15 0.59
C LYS A 56 -16.79 8.49 0.35
N ASN A 57 -16.02 9.57 0.16
CA ASN A 57 -16.59 10.89 -0.12
C ASN A 57 -17.38 10.91 -1.44
N LYS A 58 -16.89 10.25 -2.50
CA LYS A 58 -17.64 10.10 -3.76
C LYS A 58 -18.93 9.28 -3.61
N ILE A 59 -18.91 8.21 -2.82
CA ILE A 59 -20.10 7.39 -2.55
C ILE A 59 -21.14 8.22 -1.78
N PHE A 60 -20.69 9.00 -0.78
CA PHE A 60 -21.58 9.84 0.04
C PHE A 60 -22.20 10.99 -0.77
N GLN A 61 -21.39 11.70 -1.57
CA GLN A 61 -21.87 12.77 -2.45
C GLN A 61 -22.85 12.25 -3.52
N LYS A 62 -22.65 11.03 -4.02
CA LYS A 62 -23.60 10.40 -4.96
C LYS A 62 -24.94 10.05 -4.33
N GLN A 63 -24.98 9.72 -3.04
CA GLN A 63 -26.22 9.40 -2.34
C GLN A 63 -27.06 10.65 -2.01
N ILE A 64 -26.43 11.80 -1.77
CA ILE A 64 -27.13 13.07 -1.46
C ILE A 64 -27.69 13.74 -2.73
N LYS A 65 -27.13 13.43 -3.91
CA LYS A 65 -27.56 14.01 -5.19
C LYS A 65 -28.65 13.20 -5.90
N ALA A 66 -29.16 12.16 -5.26
CA ALA A 66 -30.29 11.34 -5.70
C ALA A 66 -31.54 11.73 -4.92
#